data_AF-A0A147EVT4-F1
#
_entry.id   AF-A0A147EVT4-F1
#
_cell.length_a   1.000
_cell.length_b   1.000
_cell.length_c   1.000
_cell.angle_alpha   90.00
_cell.angle_beta   90.00
_cell.angle_gamma   90.00
#
_symmetry.space_group_name_H-M   'P 1'
#
loop_
_entity.id
_entity.type
_entity.pdbx_description
1 polymer ?
#
loop_
_entity_poly.entity_id
_entity_poly.type
_entity_poly.pdbx_seq_one_letter_code
_entity_poly.pdbx_strand_id
1 'polypeptide(L)'
;PEPYNPPPATRADAAAAQAGYPASPAYQPPTAAPQKPSNRLGLIAFVVALAAIVIGSILAFIGGMQSGALVQYATTGADGTPQIDPANLSASEQQAAATAGLLAVAGFLVFGILGLWGFIQGIIAAVKNRGRGFGIAALILALLGGIVVAVVFGAGATAGAAPYVNSIG
;
A
#
# COMPACT_ATOMS: atom_id res chain seq x y z
N PRO A 1 54.37 -75.98 -31.59
CA PRO A 1 53.15 -75.39 -30.99
C PRO A 1 52.54 -74.38 -31.97
N GLU A 2 51.42 -74.74 -32.59
CA GLU A 2 50.67 -73.84 -33.49
C GLU A 2 50.05 -72.69 -32.70
N PRO A 3 50.08 -71.43 -33.19
CA PRO A 3 49.42 -70.30 -32.53
C PRO A 3 47.90 -70.47 -32.56
N TYR A 4 47.26 -70.47 -31.39
CA TYR A 4 45.81 -70.50 -31.29
C TYR A 4 45.22 -69.17 -31.80
N ASN A 5 44.53 -69.21 -32.95
CA ASN A 5 43.80 -68.07 -33.49
C ASN A 5 42.31 -68.25 -33.16
N PRO A 6 41.72 -67.43 -32.26
CA PRO A 6 40.32 -67.59 -31.88
C PRO A 6 39.39 -67.29 -33.08
N PRO A 7 38.25 -68.01 -33.20
CA PRO A 7 37.33 -67.84 -34.32
C PRO A 7 36.68 -66.44 -34.34
N PRO A 8 36.28 -65.92 -35.51
CA PRO A 8 35.65 -64.60 -35.63
C PRO A 8 34.33 -64.55 -34.86
N ALA A 9 34.18 -63.56 -33.98
CA ALA A 9 32.93 -63.35 -33.25
C ALA A 9 31.75 -63.17 -34.21
N THR A 10 30.67 -63.92 -33.98
CA THR A 10 29.49 -63.87 -34.86
C THR A 10 28.60 -62.69 -34.49
N ARG A 11 27.77 -62.24 -35.44
CA ARG A 11 26.82 -61.12 -35.24
C ARG A 11 25.81 -61.41 -34.11
N ALA A 12 25.60 -62.67 -33.74
CA ALA A 12 24.77 -63.10 -32.61
C ALA A 12 25.46 -62.83 -31.26
N ASP A 13 26.78 -62.98 -31.18
CA ASP A 13 27.57 -62.71 -29.96
C ASP A 13 27.60 -61.21 -29.64
N ALA A 14 27.61 -60.36 -30.67
CA ALA A 14 27.52 -58.91 -30.53
C ALA A 14 26.14 -58.44 -29.99
N ALA A 15 25.06 -59.11 -30.39
CA ALA A 15 23.71 -58.83 -29.89
C ALA A 15 23.52 -59.31 -28.44
N ALA A 16 24.10 -60.45 -28.07
CA ALA A 16 24.11 -60.95 -26.69
C ALA A 16 24.90 -60.03 -25.75
N ALA A 17 26.00 -59.43 -26.22
CA ALA A 17 26.76 -58.45 -25.44
C ALA A 17 26.00 -57.13 -25.20
N GLN A 18 25.05 -56.77 -26.05
CA GLN A 18 24.19 -55.58 -25.85
C GLN A 18 23.01 -55.83 -24.91
N ALA A 19 22.64 -57.09 -24.65
CA ALA A 19 21.50 -57.44 -23.80
C ALA A 19 21.77 -57.27 -22.28
N GLY A 20 23.01 -56.96 -21.89
CA GLY A 20 23.43 -56.79 -20.49
C GLY A 20 23.75 -55.34 -20.08
N TYR A 21 23.61 -54.36 -20.97
CA TYR A 21 23.87 -52.96 -20.61
C TYR A 21 22.65 -52.36 -19.90
N PRO A 22 22.81 -51.76 -18.70
CA PRO A 22 21.72 -51.04 -18.06
C PRO A 22 21.27 -49.91 -18.99
N ALA A 23 19.95 -49.84 -19.23
CA ALA A 23 19.36 -48.77 -20.03
C ALA A 23 19.81 -47.42 -19.48
N SER A 24 20.45 -46.60 -20.33
CA SER A 24 20.87 -45.24 -19.98
C SER A 24 19.65 -44.46 -19.47
N PRO A 25 19.78 -43.66 -18.38
CA PRO A 25 18.67 -42.90 -17.83
C PRO A 25 17.99 -42.08 -18.94
N ALA A 26 16.69 -42.29 -19.12
CA ALA A 26 15.91 -41.51 -20.07
C ALA A 26 16.04 -40.02 -19.70
N TYR A 27 16.51 -39.20 -20.64
CA TYR A 27 16.59 -37.76 -20.47
C TYR A 27 15.17 -37.23 -20.21
N GLN A 28 14.89 -36.83 -18.97
CA GLN A 28 13.70 -36.05 -18.66
C GLN A 28 14.00 -34.60 -19.06
N PRO A 29 13.28 -34.02 -20.05
CA PRO A 29 13.40 -32.60 -20.33
C PRO A 29 13.04 -31.81 -19.07
N PRO A 30 13.73 -30.68 -18.77
CA PRO A 30 13.38 -29.85 -17.64
C PRO A 30 11.88 -29.51 -17.70
N THR A 31 11.12 -29.95 -16.69
CA THR A 31 9.75 -29.48 -16.49
C THR A 31 9.79 -27.96 -16.50
N ALA A 32 8.94 -27.35 -17.33
CA ALA A 32 8.91 -25.90 -17.52
C ALA A 32 9.01 -25.20 -16.15
N ALA A 33 10.01 -24.32 -16.01
CA ALA A 33 10.24 -23.62 -14.75
C ALA A 33 8.91 -22.99 -14.26
N PRO A 34 8.58 -23.10 -12.97
CA PRO A 34 7.34 -22.54 -12.44
C PRO A 34 7.19 -21.09 -12.89
N GLN A 35 6.10 -20.78 -13.61
CA GLN A 35 5.84 -19.42 -14.07
C GLN A 35 5.79 -18.49 -12.84
N LYS A 36 6.69 -17.49 -12.81
CA LYS A 36 6.77 -16.54 -11.71
C LYS A 36 5.41 -15.83 -11.56
N PRO A 37 4.79 -15.86 -10.37
CA PRO A 37 3.49 -15.23 -10.17
C PRO A 37 3.55 -13.74 -10.48
N SER A 38 2.53 -13.21 -11.16
CA SER A 38 2.48 -11.81 -11.60
C SER A 38 2.43 -10.84 -10.42
N ASN A 39 3.27 -9.79 -10.43
CA ASN A 39 3.33 -8.79 -9.35
C ASN A 39 2.28 -7.67 -9.46
N ARG A 40 1.39 -7.72 -10.46
CA ARG A 40 0.49 -6.60 -10.80
C ARG A 40 -0.48 -6.25 -9.67
N LEU A 41 -1.03 -7.24 -8.97
CA LEU A 41 -1.99 -7.03 -7.89
C LEU A 41 -1.38 -6.25 -6.72
N GLY A 42 -0.23 -6.71 -6.22
CA GLY A 42 0.48 -6.00 -5.15
C GLY A 42 0.88 -4.58 -5.55
N LEU A 43 1.33 -4.37 -6.79
CA LEU A 43 1.70 -3.05 -7.27
C LEU A 43 0.51 -2.08 -7.31
N ILE A 44 -0.65 -2.52 -7.83
CA ILE A 44 -1.87 -1.70 -7.87
C ILE A 44 -2.31 -1.36 -6.44
N ALA A 45 -2.29 -2.34 -5.52
CA ALA A 45 -2.61 -2.12 -4.12
C ALA A 45 -1.73 -1.03 -3.50
N PHE A 46 -0.43 -1.10 -3.75
CA PHE A 46 0.54 -0.13 -3.26
C PHE A 46 0.30 1.27 -3.82
N VAL A 47 0.10 1.40 -5.14
CA VAL A 47 -0.14 2.70 -5.78
C VAL A 47 -1.44 3.33 -5.28
N VAL A 48 -2.50 2.56 -5.11
CA VAL A 48 -3.76 3.09 -4.59
C VAL A 48 -3.64 3.49 -3.11
N ALA A 49 -2.97 2.69 -2.27
CA ALA A 49 -2.71 3.06 -0.88
C ALA A 49 -1.86 4.34 -0.78
N LEU A 50 -0.83 4.49 -1.63
CA LEU A 50 -0.01 5.69 -1.68
C LEU A 50 -0.82 6.90 -2.14
N ALA A 51 -1.61 6.76 -3.21
CA ALA A 51 -2.49 7.83 -3.70
C ALA A 51 -3.52 8.25 -2.65
N ALA A 52 -4.07 7.30 -1.88
CA ALA A 52 -4.98 7.56 -0.77
C ALA A 52 -4.34 8.49 0.26
N ILE A 53 -3.10 8.21 0.67
CA ILE A 53 -2.36 9.03 1.63
C ILE A 53 -2.14 10.42 1.07
N VAL A 54 -1.68 10.53 -0.18
CA VAL A 54 -1.38 11.84 -0.79
C VAL A 54 -2.64 12.69 -0.93
N ILE A 55 -3.70 12.15 -1.53
CA ILE A 55 -4.95 12.89 -1.77
C ILE A 55 -5.61 13.22 -0.43
N GLY A 56 -5.70 12.24 0.48
CA GLY A 56 -6.25 12.44 1.82
C GLY A 56 -5.48 13.51 2.60
N SER A 57 -4.15 13.50 2.53
CA SER A 57 -3.30 14.48 3.20
C SER A 57 -3.48 15.90 2.64
N ILE A 58 -3.60 16.06 1.32
CA ILE A 58 -3.83 17.38 0.71
C ILE A 58 -5.18 17.95 1.18
N LEU A 59 -6.25 17.16 1.11
CA LEU A 59 -7.58 17.57 1.56
C LEU A 59 -7.59 17.86 3.07
N ALA A 60 -6.95 17.01 3.86
CA ALA A 60 -6.84 17.17 5.30
C ALA A 60 -6.01 18.41 5.67
N PHE A 61 -4.93 18.72 4.95
CA PHE A 61 -4.15 19.93 5.16
C PHE A 61 -4.98 21.19 4.91
N ILE A 62 -5.70 21.24 3.78
CA ILE A 62 -6.55 22.37 3.41
C ILE A 62 -7.70 22.53 4.41
N GLY A 63 -8.37 21.43 4.77
CA GLY A 63 -9.41 21.42 5.81
C GLY A 63 -8.84 21.85 7.16
N GLY A 64 -7.65 21.39 7.52
CA GLY A 64 -6.92 21.80 8.71
C GLY A 64 -6.67 23.30 8.73
N MET A 65 -6.09 23.88 7.69
CA MET A 65 -5.83 25.32 7.60
C MET A 65 -7.09 26.16 7.78
N GLN A 66 -8.19 25.77 7.12
CA GLN A 66 -9.44 26.50 7.27
C GLN A 66 -10.04 26.34 8.66
N SER A 67 -9.98 25.15 9.25
CA SER A 67 -10.43 24.91 10.63
C SER A 67 -9.59 25.67 11.66
N GLY A 68 -8.27 25.74 11.45
CA GLY A 68 -7.35 26.47 12.32
C GLY A 68 -7.58 27.97 12.31
N ALA A 69 -7.93 28.54 11.15
CA ALA A 69 -8.27 29.96 11.03
C ALA A 69 -9.51 30.35 11.85
N LEU A 70 -10.39 29.41 12.19
CA LEU A 70 -11.57 29.69 13.02
C LEU A 70 -11.22 30.11 14.45
N VAL A 71 -9.98 29.89 14.90
CA VAL A 71 -9.52 30.30 16.24
C VAL A 71 -9.65 31.82 16.45
N GLN A 72 -9.65 32.61 15.38
CA GLN A 72 -9.86 34.06 15.45
C GLN A 72 -11.25 34.45 15.96
N TYR A 73 -12.21 33.53 15.92
CA TYR A 73 -13.57 33.71 16.43
C TYR A 73 -13.79 33.04 17.79
N ALA A 74 -12.73 32.45 18.36
CA ALA A 74 -12.83 31.82 19.67
C ALA A 74 -12.98 32.90 20.76
N THR A 75 -13.93 32.69 21.65
CA THR A 75 -14.10 33.46 22.88
C THR A 75 -13.64 32.64 24.09
N THR A 76 -13.28 33.30 25.17
CA THR A 76 -12.94 32.61 26.42
C THR A 76 -14.21 32.07 27.06
N GLY A 77 -14.31 30.76 27.18
CA GLY A 77 -15.40 30.07 27.85
C GLY A 77 -15.41 30.29 29.36
N ALA A 78 -16.49 29.85 30.01
CA ALA A 78 -16.64 29.92 31.46
C ALA A 78 -15.57 29.11 32.24
N ASP A 79 -14.93 28.15 31.57
CA ASP A 79 -13.82 27.33 32.08
C ASP A 79 -12.43 27.86 31.67
N GLY A 80 -12.37 29.02 31.03
CA GLY A 80 -11.12 29.62 30.54
C GLY A 80 -10.60 28.99 29.24
N THR A 81 -11.32 28.06 28.63
CA THR A 81 -10.90 27.44 27.37
C THR A 81 -11.39 28.24 26.15
N PRO A 82 -10.61 28.34 25.06
CA PRO A 82 -11.08 28.94 23.83
C PRO A 82 -12.24 28.11 23.25
N GLN A 83 -13.42 28.72 23.09
CA GLN A 83 -14.58 28.10 22.48
C GLN A 83 -15.08 28.92 21.31
N ILE A 84 -15.56 28.25 20.27
CA ILE A 84 -16.25 28.91 19.16
C ILE A 84 -17.75 28.73 19.39
N ASP A 85 -18.46 29.82 19.63
CA ASP A 85 -19.92 29.82 19.72
C ASP A 85 -20.52 30.07 18.33
N PRO A 86 -21.21 29.08 17.73
CA PRO A 86 -21.83 29.23 16.42
C PRO A 86 -22.87 30.36 16.36
N ALA A 87 -23.50 30.72 17.48
CA ALA A 87 -24.51 31.77 17.55
C ALA A 87 -23.94 33.17 17.33
N ASN A 88 -22.64 33.36 17.59
CA ASN A 88 -21.94 34.63 17.41
C ASN A 88 -21.28 34.77 16.03
N LEU A 89 -21.33 33.72 15.21
CA LEU A 89 -20.82 33.73 13.84
C LEU A 89 -21.90 34.26 12.88
N SER A 90 -21.51 35.17 12.00
CA SER A 90 -22.29 35.55 10.83
C SER A 90 -22.56 34.33 9.92
N ALA A 91 -23.60 34.42 9.08
CA ALA A 91 -23.94 33.35 8.14
C ALA A 91 -22.77 32.96 7.21
N SER A 92 -21.96 33.94 6.79
CA SER A 92 -20.76 33.70 5.98
C SER A 92 -19.68 32.92 6.73
N GLU A 93 -19.48 33.19 8.02
CA GLU A 93 -18.47 32.52 8.84
C GLU A 93 -18.90 31.09 9.18
N GLN A 94 -20.18 30.88 9.48
CA GLN A 94 -20.74 29.53 9.66
C GLN A 94 -20.56 28.68 8.40
N GLN A 95 -20.76 29.28 7.22
CA GLN A 95 -20.55 28.57 5.95
C GLN A 95 -19.07 28.25 5.69
N ALA A 96 -18.15 29.15 6.04
CA ALA A 96 -16.72 28.87 5.98
C ALA A 96 -16.33 27.73 6.93
N ALA A 97 -16.83 27.74 8.17
CA ALA A 97 -16.60 26.67 9.15
C ALA A 97 -17.17 25.32 8.67
N ALA A 98 -18.38 25.32 8.09
CA ALA A 98 -18.97 24.12 7.51
C ALA A 98 -18.14 23.58 6.33
N THR A 99 -17.62 24.47 5.49
CA THR A 99 -16.76 24.08 4.36
C THR A 99 -15.43 23.50 4.84
N ALA A 100 -14.83 24.09 5.87
CA ALA A 100 -13.62 23.58 6.51
C ALA A 100 -13.83 22.18 7.09
N GLY A 101 -14.92 22.00 7.85
CA GLY A 101 -15.32 20.71 8.42
C GLY A 101 -15.59 19.67 7.34
N LEU A 102 -16.27 20.05 6.26
CA LEU A 102 -16.53 19.15 5.13
C LEU A 102 -15.24 18.71 4.44
N LEU A 103 -14.28 19.61 4.22
CA LEU A 103 -13.00 19.29 3.61
C LEU A 103 -12.16 18.36 4.50
N ALA A 104 -12.17 18.60 5.81
CA ALA A 104 -11.51 17.73 6.78
C ALA A 104 -12.11 16.32 6.70
N VAL A 105 -13.44 16.19 6.84
CA VAL A 105 -14.15 14.91 6.75
C VAL A 105 -13.92 14.24 5.40
N ALA A 106 -13.99 14.99 4.30
CA ALA A 106 -13.73 14.46 2.96
C ALA A 106 -12.31 13.91 2.82
N GLY A 107 -11.30 14.58 3.36
CA GLY A 107 -9.92 14.09 3.37
C GLY A 107 -9.77 12.75 4.07
N PHE A 108 -10.37 12.61 5.26
CA PHE A 108 -10.37 11.35 6.01
C PHE A 108 -11.21 10.25 5.32
N LEU A 109 -12.33 10.60 4.69
CA LEU A 109 -13.16 9.63 3.95
C LEU A 109 -12.45 9.13 2.68
N VAL A 110 -11.83 10.03 1.92
CA VAL A 110 -11.07 9.65 0.72
C VAL A 110 -9.91 8.73 1.09
N PHE A 111 -9.15 9.08 2.15
CA PHE A 111 -8.12 8.19 2.67
C PHE A 111 -8.72 6.86 3.16
N GLY A 112 -9.79 6.91 3.95
CA GLY A 112 -10.42 5.73 4.52
C GLY A 112 -10.89 4.74 3.47
N ILE A 113 -11.58 5.21 2.42
CA ILE A 113 -12.10 4.37 1.35
C ILE A 113 -10.96 3.77 0.52
N LEU A 114 -10.04 4.61 0.03
CA LEU A 114 -8.96 4.16 -0.86
C LEU A 114 -7.89 3.36 -0.10
N GLY A 115 -7.57 3.76 1.12
CA GLY A 115 -6.65 3.07 2.02
C GLY A 115 -7.19 1.72 2.45
N LEU A 116 -8.47 1.62 2.81
CA LEU A 116 -9.12 0.33 3.10
C LEU A 116 -9.14 -0.58 1.88
N TRP A 117 -9.43 -0.04 0.70
CA TRP A 117 -9.38 -0.81 -0.53
C TRP A 117 -7.96 -1.33 -0.81
N GLY A 118 -6.94 -0.47 -0.70
CA GLY A 118 -5.53 -0.84 -0.86
C GLY A 118 -5.07 -1.87 0.16
N PHE A 119 -5.53 -1.77 1.41
CA PHE A 119 -5.30 -2.74 2.48
C PHE A 119 -5.83 -4.13 2.11
N ILE A 120 -7.09 -4.21 1.66
CA ILE A 120 -7.70 -5.47 1.23
C ILE A 120 -6.91 -6.10 0.08
N GLN A 121 -6.52 -5.31 -0.93
CA GLN A 121 -5.70 -5.81 -2.04
C GLN A 121 -4.29 -6.22 -1.59
N GLY A 122 -3.73 -5.55 -0.60
CA GLY A 122 -2.45 -5.91 0.04
C GLY A 122 -2.50 -7.30 0.68
N ILE A 123 -3.56 -7.60 1.44
CA ILE A 123 -3.78 -8.94 2.03
C ILE A 123 -3.86 -9.99 0.92
N ILE A 124 -4.71 -9.75 -0.09
CA ILE A 124 -4.92 -10.71 -1.19
C ILE A 124 -3.61 -10.99 -1.95
N ALA A 125 -2.80 -9.95 -2.21
CA ALA A 125 -1.51 -10.09 -2.88
C ALA A 125 -0.49 -10.87 -2.04
N ALA A 126 -0.46 -10.63 -0.72
CA ALA A 126 0.41 -11.32 0.23
C ALA A 126 0.06 -12.81 0.36
N VAL A 127 -1.23 -13.14 0.43
CA VAL A 127 -1.74 -14.51 0.52
C VAL A 127 -1.53 -15.28 -0.79
N LYS A 128 -1.80 -14.66 -1.94
CA LYS A 128 -1.73 -15.33 -3.26
C LYS A 128 -0.33 -15.36 -3.86
N ASN A 129 0.71 -14.94 -3.12
CA ASN A 129 2.10 -14.84 -3.60
C ASN A 129 2.27 -14.01 -4.89
N ARG A 130 1.34 -13.10 -5.21
CA ARG A 130 1.30 -12.30 -6.46
C ARG A 130 1.74 -10.86 -6.20
N GLY A 131 3.02 -10.69 -5.91
CA GLY A 131 3.62 -9.39 -5.57
C GLY A 131 3.65 -9.10 -4.06
N ARG A 132 4.03 -10.09 -3.24
CA ARG A 132 4.03 -10.03 -1.76
C ARG A 132 4.68 -8.78 -1.19
N GLY A 133 5.83 -8.37 -1.73
CA GLY A 133 6.55 -7.18 -1.25
C GLY A 133 5.71 -5.90 -1.36
N PHE A 134 5.08 -5.69 -2.52
CA PHE A 134 4.18 -4.55 -2.72
C PHE A 134 2.88 -4.69 -1.91
N GLY A 135 2.36 -5.91 -1.74
CA GLY A 135 1.21 -6.17 -0.89
C GLY A 135 1.47 -5.80 0.58
N ILE A 136 2.62 -6.18 1.13
CA ILE A 136 3.03 -5.83 2.50
C ILE A 136 3.26 -4.33 2.63
N ALA A 137 3.91 -3.71 1.66
CA ALA A 137 4.09 -2.26 1.65
C ALA A 137 2.74 -1.53 1.66
N ALA A 138 1.75 -2.01 0.89
CA ALA A 138 0.39 -1.47 0.91
C ALA A 138 -0.28 -1.60 2.27
N LEU A 139 -0.08 -2.72 2.99
CA LEU A 139 -0.61 -2.89 4.36
C LEU A 139 -0.01 -1.88 5.33
N ILE A 140 1.32 -1.71 5.29
CA ILE A 140 2.03 -0.76 6.15
C ILE A 140 1.57 0.66 5.84
N LEU A 141 1.46 1.02 4.56
CA LEU A 141 0.96 2.33 4.13
C LEU A 141 -0.48 2.55 4.57
N ALA A 142 -1.36 1.57 4.47
CA ALA A 142 -2.74 1.73 4.92
C ALA A 142 -2.84 1.95 6.45
N LEU A 143 -1.99 1.29 7.24
CA LEU A 143 -1.95 1.47 8.70
C LEU A 143 -1.33 2.80 9.12
N LEU A 144 -0.13 3.10 8.63
CA LEU A 144 0.59 4.33 8.98
C LEU A 144 0.02 5.56 8.29
N GLY A 145 -0.63 5.38 7.13
CA GLY A 145 -1.23 6.45 6.35
C GLY A 145 -2.26 7.25 7.13
N GLY A 146 -3.04 6.62 8.00
CA GLY A 146 -4.00 7.31 8.85
C GLY A 146 -3.33 8.29 9.81
N ILE A 147 -2.19 7.87 10.39
CA ILE A 147 -1.38 8.72 11.27
C ILE A 147 -0.82 9.89 10.46
N VAL A 148 -0.30 9.65 9.26
CA VAL A 148 0.23 10.69 8.37
C VAL A 148 -0.86 11.73 8.05
N VAL A 149 -2.04 11.30 7.61
CA VAL A 149 -3.16 12.20 7.28
C VAL A 149 -3.60 13.01 8.50
N ALA A 150 -3.66 12.41 9.69
CA ALA A 150 -4.00 13.11 10.93
C ALA A 150 -2.95 14.14 11.35
N VAL A 151 -1.66 13.81 11.24
CA VAL A 151 -0.56 14.75 11.52
C VAL A 151 -0.58 15.91 10.52
N VAL A 152 -0.83 15.63 9.24
CA VAL A 152 -0.95 16.66 8.20
C VAL A 152 -2.17 17.57 8.44
N PHE A 153 -3.31 17.01 8.87
CA PHE A 153 -4.45 17.80 9.32
C PHE A 153 -4.06 18.75 10.45
N GLY A 154 -3.40 18.23 11.49
CA GLY A 154 -2.92 19.02 12.62
C GLY A 154 -1.94 20.11 12.21
N ALA A 155 -1.01 19.81 11.30
CA ALA A 155 -0.08 20.80 10.74
C ALA A 155 -0.80 21.88 9.92
N GLY A 156 -1.85 21.51 9.19
CA GLY A 156 -2.74 22.47 8.54
C GLY A 156 -3.42 23.37 9.57
N ALA A 157 -4.00 22.79 10.62
CA ALA A 157 -4.66 23.54 11.68
C ALA A 157 -3.72 24.51 12.39
N THR A 158 -2.49 24.11 12.72
CA THR A 158 -1.51 25.02 13.31
C THR A 158 -1.10 26.12 12.34
N ALA A 159 -0.90 25.82 11.07
CA ALA A 159 -0.58 26.81 10.04
C ALA A 159 -1.73 27.84 9.85
N GLY A 160 -2.98 27.38 9.88
CA GLY A 160 -4.16 28.24 9.80
C GLY A 160 -4.38 29.10 11.03
N ALA A 161 -4.05 28.58 12.22
CA ALA A 161 -4.16 29.30 13.48
C ALA A 161 -3.03 30.32 13.69
N ALA A 162 -1.84 30.08 13.14
CA ALA A 162 -0.61 30.85 13.38
C ALA A 162 -0.77 32.39 13.29
N PRO A 163 -1.53 32.97 12.34
CA PRO A 163 -1.74 34.41 12.27
C PRO A 163 -2.51 35.01 13.46
N TYR A 164 -3.31 34.19 14.15
CA TYR A 164 -4.29 34.62 15.14
C TYR A 164 -3.89 34.28 16.57
N VAL A 165 -2.85 33.47 16.78
CA VAL A 165 -2.40 33.08 18.14
C VAL A 165 -1.96 34.29 18.97
N ASN A 166 -1.50 35.36 18.31
CA ASN A 166 -1.11 36.62 18.97
C ASN A 166 -2.29 37.58 19.23
N SER A 167 -3.47 37.34 18.66
CA SER A 167 -4.67 38.19 18.86
C SER A 167 -5.61 37.69 19.95
N ILE A 168 -5.26 36.58 20.62
CA ILE A 168 -6.06 35.94 21.69
C ILE A 168 -5.48 36.23 23.09
N GLY A 169 -4.53 37.17 23.18
CA GLY A 169 -3.87 37.60 24.43
C GLY A 169 -4.51 38.83 25.06
#